data_AF-A0AAN5KST3-F1
#
_entry.id   AF-A0AAN5KST3-F1
#
_cell.length_a   1.000
_cell.length_b   1.000
_cell.length_c   1.000
_cell.angle_alpha   90.00
_cell.angle_beta   90.00
_cell.angle_gamma   90.00
#
_symmetry.space_group_name_H-M   'P 1'
#
loop_
_entity.id
_entity.type
_entity.pdbx_description
1 polymer ?
#
loop_
_entity_poly.entity_id
_entity_poly.type
_entity_poly.pdbx_seq_one_letter_code
_entity_poly.pdbx_strand_id
1 'polypeptide(L)'
;MLYKSKVLSLIVFFNNREINMPKILDSNAYRQMENELNNLFEQIYKHGKNDRTAITLQVQQFLDNLSESIKDHSRLLLTKIPREELIYFKEKKPGDSREKFQNIDRMSDYFNNLSALINFSVMQQEDPTLRVFYYDMYIQLMNFCYLKGDLFGAGAIYTGLIANNLPNSIDWKKLSSESRLIFKDCEEQFKRLFNLSTTYNAHTDLKRQSKTTLIPALPSLLTVQIYTKDSYDNSVSDFERIQHKLRQLDIENNRFLNQLQNDHSTWSKAYYDYMSNVYLPQSIFEYTTLLREYEELITTHGGPIAKQFHKDKNSEPLVSFVESMLSENQSVLKVSPFQNERIVEMLSEIDVVKSECSSPAVFDDLSWKLREMNCTVVKAKSIGGYTSKIFANLETPDMEKNLDENPKPVHIEELQSDDVYQLHHSGMKLMRELEQAIENHKPKVIYHCSGEASYGFFREARRKGRNLNLEPMDVEVMDVDVMDYDENDLRDQTLMITV
;
A
#
# COMPACT_ATOMS: atom_id res chain seq x y z
N MET A 1 -20.71 12.15 40.26
CA MET A 1 -21.72 12.34 39.20
C MET A 1 -21.75 11.09 38.34
N LEU A 2 -22.85 10.34 38.35
CA LEU A 2 -23.04 9.16 37.52
C LEU A 2 -23.37 9.63 36.09
N TYR A 3 -22.41 9.56 35.17
CA TYR A 3 -22.70 9.66 33.74
C TYR A 3 -23.51 8.40 33.36
N LYS A 4 -24.82 8.55 33.12
CA LYS A 4 -25.56 7.54 32.37
C LYS A 4 -24.94 7.48 30.98
N SER A 5 -24.49 6.30 30.54
CA SER A 5 -23.91 6.10 29.21
C SER A 5 -24.86 6.61 28.12
N LYS A 6 -24.34 7.46 27.23
CA LYS A 6 -25.09 8.00 26.08
C LYS A 6 -25.41 6.89 25.08
N VAL A 7 -24.47 5.98 24.82
CA VAL A 7 -24.64 4.84 23.90
C VAL A 7 -25.65 3.83 24.41
N LEU A 8 -25.67 3.51 25.71
CA LEU A 8 -26.72 2.64 26.27
C LEU A 8 -28.11 3.28 26.19
N SER A 9 -28.20 4.61 26.35
CA SER A 9 -29.44 5.35 26.17
C SER A 9 -29.88 5.39 24.70
N LEU A 10 -28.94 5.51 23.76
CA LEU A 10 -29.15 5.37 22.30
C LEU A 10 -29.64 3.97 21.91
N ILE A 11 -29.02 2.90 22.42
CA ILE A 11 -29.41 1.51 22.15
C ILE A 11 -30.81 1.23 22.69
N VAL A 12 -31.13 1.71 23.89
CA VAL A 12 -32.49 1.61 24.47
C VAL A 12 -33.49 2.45 23.67
N PHE A 13 -33.10 3.63 23.20
CA PHE A 13 -33.93 4.48 22.35
C PHE A 13 -34.25 3.83 21.00
N PHE A 14 -33.26 3.26 20.31
CA PHE A 14 -33.44 2.53 19.05
C PHE A 14 -34.40 1.35 19.20
N ASN A 15 -34.44 0.74 20.39
CA ASN A 15 -35.33 -0.38 20.69
C ASN A 15 -36.75 0.06 21.12
N ASN A 16 -36.93 1.28 21.64
CA ASN A 16 -38.19 1.72 22.28
C ASN A 16 -38.95 2.84 21.57
N ARG A 17 -38.43 3.44 20.48
CA ARG A 17 -39.08 4.52 19.70
C ARG A 17 -39.65 5.66 20.59
N GLU A 18 -38.84 6.21 21.48
CA GLU A 18 -39.21 7.43 22.23
C GLU A 18 -39.25 8.68 21.30
N ILE A 19 -39.93 9.74 21.75
CA ILE A 19 -40.41 10.86 20.89
C ILE A 19 -39.33 11.92 20.55
N ASN A 20 -38.21 11.97 21.26
CA ASN A 20 -37.13 12.95 21.02
C ASN A 20 -35.79 12.27 20.74
N MET A 21 -35.22 12.51 19.55
CA MET A 21 -34.02 11.85 19.07
C MET A 21 -32.79 12.04 19.99
N PRO A 22 -32.00 10.98 20.22
CA PRO A 22 -30.75 11.10 20.95
C PRO A 22 -29.70 11.80 20.09
N LYS A 23 -29.22 12.96 20.57
CA LYS A 23 -28.08 13.65 19.98
C LYS A 23 -26.80 12.84 20.21
N ILE A 24 -26.19 12.35 19.12
CA ILE A 24 -24.86 11.71 19.19
C ILE A 24 -23.80 12.78 19.47
N LEU A 25 -23.86 13.89 18.74
CA LEU A 25 -22.99 15.05 18.95
C LEU A 25 -23.74 16.12 19.75
N ASP A 26 -23.26 16.40 20.95
CA ASP A 26 -23.89 17.30 21.93
C ASP A 26 -22.90 18.00 22.88
N SER A 27 -21.59 17.91 22.60
CA SER A 27 -20.57 18.63 23.37
C SER A 27 -20.74 20.14 23.23
N ASN A 28 -20.20 20.90 24.19
CA ASN A 28 -20.27 22.37 24.12
C ASN A 28 -19.59 22.91 22.85
N ALA A 29 -18.45 22.33 22.46
CA ALA A 29 -17.72 22.71 21.26
C ALA A 29 -18.55 22.42 19.99
N TYR A 30 -19.16 21.23 19.91
CA TYR A 30 -20.05 20.90 18.79
C TYR A 30 -21.29 21.81 18.75
N ARG A 31 -21.94 22.07 19.89
CA ARG A 31 -23.11 22.95 19.96
C ARG A 31 -22.82 24.36 19.46
N GLN A 32 -21.62 24.90 19.69
CA GLN A 32 -21.24 26.20 19.13
C GLN A 32 -21.19 26.16 17.60
N MET A 33 -20.59 25.11 17.03
CA MET A 33 -20.55 24.91 15.58
C MET A 33 -21.95 24.67 14.99
N GLU A 34 -22.78 23.84 15.63
CA GLU A 34 -24.19 23.61 15.27
C GLU A 34 -24.99 24.92 15.29
N ASN A 35 -24.79 25.79 16.29
CA ASN A 35 -25.44 27.08 16.37
C ASN A 35 -25.00 28.05 15.25
N GLU A 36 -23.70 28.08 14.93
CA GLU A 36 -23.18 28.88 13.81
C GLU A 36 -23.79 28.43 12.48
N LEU A 37 -23.78 27.12 12.19
CA LEU A 37 -24.39 26.57 10.98
C LEU A 37 -25.90 26.81 10.92
N ASN A 38 -26.63 26.60 12.02
CA ASN A 38 -28.06 26.82 12.05
C ASN A 38 -28.41 28.30 11.87
N ASN A 39 -27.62 29.21 12.45
CA ASN A 39 -27.76 30.64 12.21
C ASN A 39 -27.53 30.99 10.73
N LEU A 40 -26.47 30.47 10.10
CA LEU A 40 -26.21 30.66 8.67
C LEU A 40 -27.35 30.10 7.80
N PHE A 41 -27.87 28.91 8.13
CA PHE A 41 -29.02 28.32 7.46
C PHE A 41 -30.24 29.24 7.54
N GLU A 42 -30.60 29.67 8.75
CA GLU A 42 -31.75 30.53 8.99
C GLU A 42 -31.64 31.85 8.22
N GLN A 43 -30.43 32.42 8.23
CA GLN A 43 -30.12 33.58 7.42
C GLN A 43 -30.37 33.26 5.92
N ILE A 44 -29.61 32.35 5.34
CA ILE A 44 -29.67 32.04 3.90
C ILE A 44 -31.10 31.67 3.45
N TYR A 45 -31.84 30.97 4.29
CA TYR A 45 -33.17 30.46 3.98
C TYR A 45 -34.29 31.51 4.12
N LYS A 46 -34.21 32.42 5.11
CA LYS A 46 -35.28 33.40 5.40
C LYS A 46 -35.06 34.79 4.77
N HIS A 47 -33.93 35.06 4.12
CA HIS A 47 -33.56 36.43 3.76
C HIS A 47 -34.15 37.02 2.45
N GLY A 48 -34.33 38.35 2.49
CA GLY A 48 -34.51 39.23 1.34
C GLY A 48 -33.17 39.56 0.66
N LYS A 49 -33.21 39.99 -0.60
CA LYS A 49 -32.02 40.12 -1.47
C LYS A 49 -30.92 41.09 -0.96
N ASN A 50 -31.21 41.95 0.02
CA ASN A 50 -30.38 43.10 0.39
C ASN A 50 -29.19 42.74 1.32
N ASP A 51 -29.28 41.65 2.09
CA ASP A 51 -28.25 41.29 3.08
C ASP A 51 -27.20 40.29 2.56
N ARG A 52 -27.24 39.96 1.27
CA ARG A 52 -26.42 38.88 0.67
C ARG A 52 -24.93 39.04 0.90
N THR A 53 -24.40 40.25 0.76
CA THR A 53 -22.97 40.51 0.96
C THR A 53 -22.55 40.23 2.40
N ALA A 54 -23.38 40.61 3.38
CA ALA A 54 -23.09 40.36 4.79
C ALA A 54 -23.17 38.86 5.13
N ILE A 55 -24.11 38.13 4.52
CA ILE A 55 -24.23 36.68 4.69
C ILE A 55 -23.05 35.96 4.03
N THR A 56 -22.66 36.36 2.82
CA THR A 56 -21.45 35.84 2.15
C THR A 56 -20.22 36.03 3.02
N LEU A 57 -20.04 37.21 3.62
CA LEU A 57 -18.92 37.45 4.53
C LEU A 57 -18.96 36.53 5.76
N GLN A 58 -20.13 36.29 6.35
CA GLN A 58 -20.26 35.37 7.50
C GLN A 58 -19.95 33.92 7.11
N VAL A 59 -20.43 33.46 5.95
CA VAL A 59 -20.11 32.13 5.40
C VAL A 59 -18.61 32.01 5.13
N GLN A 60 -18.01 33.02 4.51
CA GLN A 60 -16.57 33.08 4.25
C GLN A 60 -15.77 32.95 5.55
N GLN A 61 -16.10 33.77 6.57
CA GLN A 61 -15.44 33.73 7.87
C GLN A 61 -15.56 32.36 8.55
N PHE A 62 -16.73 31.72 8.48
CA PHE A 62 -16.92 30.37 9.00
C PHE A 62 -16.00 29.36 8.30
N LEU A 63 -16.00 29.35 6.96
CA LEU A 63 -15.20 28.43 6.16
C LEU A 63 -13.70 28.66 6.37
N ASP A 64 -13.26 29.91 6.41
CA ASP A 64 -11.86 30.28 6.62
C ASP A 64 -11.36 29.85 7.99
N ASN A 65 -12.10 30.16 9.06
CA ASN A 65 -11.71 29.84 10.43
C ASN A 65 -11.63 28.33 10.65
N LEU A 66 -12.64 27.58 10.18
CA LEU A 66 -12.69 26.14 10.39
C LEU A 66 -11.65 25.40 9.52
N SER A 67 -11.50 25.79 8.25
CA SER A 67 -10.48 25.19 7.37
C SER A 67 -9.05 25.49 7.86
N GLU A 68 -8.81 26.68 8.41
CA GLU A 68 -7.51 27.02 8.99
C GLU A 68 -7.21 26.16 10.22
N SER A 69 -8.20 26.00 11.11
CA SER A 69 -8.08 25.15 12.31
C SER A 69 -7.81 23.67 11.95
N ILE A 70 -8.48 23.16 10.90
CA ILE A 70 -8.26 21.80 10.40
C ILE A 70 -6.83 21.67 9.84
N LYS A 71 -6.45 22.55 8.91
CA LYS A 71 -5.11 22.55 8.28
C LYS A 71 -3.99 22.65 9.32
N ASP A 72 -4.11 23.58 10.26
CA ASP A 72 -3.06 23.81 11.26
C ASP A 72 -2.93 22.62 12.21
N HIS A 73 -4.04 21.94 12.55
CA HIS A 73 -3.99 20.71 13.32
C HIS A 73 -3.43 19.53 12.52
N SER A 74 -3.87 19.33 11.26
CA SER A 74 -3.32 18.34 10.33
C SER A 74 -1.80 18.49 10.21
N ARG A 75 -1.31 19.72 10.05
CA ARG A 75 0.13 20.02 9.95
C ARG A 75 0.86 19.77 11.25
N LEU A 76 0.28 20.16 12.39
CA LEU A 76 0.87 19.91 13.71
C LEU A 76 1.04 18.42 13.97
N LEU A 77 0.08 17.59 13.57
CA LEU A 77 0.18 16.13 13.71
C LEU A 77 1.25 15.56 12.77
N LEU A 78 1.24 15.96 11.49
CA LEU A 78 2.23 15.50 10.51
C LEU A 78 3.67 15.78 10.96
N THR A 79 3.93 17.00 11.41
CA THR A 79 5.28 17.46 11.80
C THR A 79 5.83 16.76 13.05
N LYS A 80 4.97 16.13 13.85
CA LYS A 80 5.36 15.31 15.01
C LYS A 80 5.74 13.88 14.64
N ILE A 81 5.45 13.43 13.42
CA ILE A 81 5.78 12.08 12.99
C ILE A 81 7.30 11.99 12.76
N PRO A 82 8.02 11.12 13.49
CA PRO A 82 9.42 10.83 13.21
C PRO A 82 9.56 10.24 11.81
N ARG A 83 10.68 10.54 11.15
CA ARG A 83 11.02 9.97 9.84
C ARG A 83 10.91 8.45 9.85
N GLU A 84 11.37 7.82 10.92
CA GLU A 84 11.43 6.37 11.08
C GLU A 84 10.03 5.75 11.13
N GLU A 85 9.04 6.43 11.72
CA GLU A 85 7.66 5.93 11.74
C GLU A 85 7.10 5.78 10.33
N LEU A 86 7.41 6.73 9.43
CA LEU A 86 6.94 6.70 8.04
C LEU A 86 7.71 5.68 7.19
N ILE A 87 9.04 5.61 7.36
CA ILE A 87 9.90 4.72 6.58
C ILE A 87 9.65 3.24 6.93
N TYR A 88 9.37 2.95 8.20
CA TYR A 88 9.26 1.59 8.72
C TYR A 88 7.82 1.18 9.08
N PHE A 89 6.81 1.88 8.57
CA PHE A 89 5.41 1.65 8.95
C PHE A 89 4.94 0.20 8.78
N LYS A 90 5.30 -0.46 7.66
CA LYS A 90 4.99 -1.88 7.42
C LYS A 90 5.49 -2.83 8.53
N GLU A 91 6.56 -2.48 9.24
CA GLU A 91 7.06 -3.31 10.34
C GLU A 91 6.11 -3.36 11.55
N LYS A 92 5.04 -2.55 11.55
CA LYS A 92 3.99 -2.56 12.56
C LYS A 92 3.32 -3.92 12.64
N LYS A 93 3.66 -4.69 13.67
CA LYS A 93 2.99 -5.95 14.00
C LYS A 93 1.83 -5.72 14.96
N PRO A 94 0.76 -6.54 14.90
CA PRO A 94 -0.25 -6.58 15.95
C PRO A 94 0.43 -6.87 17.30
N GLY A 95 0.42 -5.89 18.21
CA GLY A 95 1.06 -6.00 19.53
C GLY A 95 2.42 -5.32 19.66
N ASP A 96 2.96 -4.71 18.61
CA ASP A 96 4.06 -3.75 18.77
C ASP A 96 3.63 -2.67 19.77
N SER A 97 4.55 -2.26 20.66
CA SER A 97 4.27 -1.22 21.65
C SER A 97 3.68 0.00 20.93
N ARG A 98 2.54 0.50 21.41
CA ARG A 98 1.92 1.75 20.93
C ARG A 98 2.91 2.92 20.83
N GLU A 99 4.04 2.83 21.52
CA GLU A 99 5.15 3.78 21.50
C GLU A 99 5.89 3.87 20.16
N LYS A 100 5.99 2.78 19.35
CA LYS A 100 6.81 2.78 18.11
C LYS A 100 6.17 3.57 16.95
N PHE A 101 4.84 3.60 16.86
CA PHE A 101 4.10 4.25 15.76
C PHE A 101 3.01 5.21 16.27
N GLN A 102 3.22 5.78 17.46
CA GLN A 102 2.20 6.56 18.16
C GLN A 102 1.75 7.79 17.37
N ASN A 103 2.65 8.44 16.63
CA ASN A 103 2.34 9.68 15.94
C ASN A 103 1.52 9.42 14.66
N ILE A 104 1.83 8.33 13.94
CA ILE A 104 0.98 7.86 12.84
C ILE A 104 -0.41 7.44 13.35
N ASP A 105 -0.47 6.75 14.49
CA ASP A 105 -1.75 6.34 15.09
C ASP A 105 -2.59 7.57 15.45
N ARG A 106 -2.00 8.58 16.10
CA ARG A 106 -2.69 9.86 16.40
C ARG A 106 -3.21 10.56 15.15
N MET A 107 -2.43 10.57 14.07
CA MET A 107 -2.86 11.17 12.81
C MET A 107 -4.02 10.37 12.19
N SER A 108 -3.94 9.04 12.22
CA SER A 108 -5.02 8.15 11.75
C SER A 108 -6.31 8.32 12.56
N ASP A 109 -6.20 8.42 13.89
CA ASP A 109 -7.34 8.69 14.78
C ASP A 109 -7.98 10.05 14.45
N TYR A 110 -7.17 11.08 14.24
CA TYR A 110 -7.65 12.40 13.81
C TYR A 110 -8.42 12.34 12.47
N PHE A 111 -7.89 11.63 11.45
CA PHE A 111 -8.59 11.43 10.17
C PHE A 111 -9.97 10.79 10.36
N ASN A 112 -9.99 9.68 11.10
CA ASN A 112 -11.20 8.89 11.32
C ASN A 112 -12.23 9.66 12.15
N ASN A 113 -11.78 10.41 13.17
CA ASN A 113 -12.65 11.23 14.00
C ASN A 113 -13.23 12.40 13.20
N LEU A 114 -12.43 13.05 12.36
CA LEU A 114 -12.91 14.15 11.52
C LEU A 114 -13.95 13.64 10.51
N SER A 115 -13.67 12.51 9.85
CA SER A 115 -14.63 11.84 8.97
C SER A 115 -15.95 11.52 9.69
N ALA A 116 -15.88 10.91 10.88
CA ALA A 116 -17.05 10.57 11.68
C ALA A 116 -17.83 11.80 12.16
N LEU A 117 -17.13 12.87 12.58
CA LEU A 117 -17.75 14.14 12.98
C LEU A 117 -18.59 14.73 11.83
N ILE A 118 -18.02 14.79 10.63
CA ILE A 118 -18.73 15.26 9.44
C ILE A 118 -19.96 14.37 9.17
N ASN A 119 -19.76 13.05 9.15
CA ASN A 119 -20.84 12.10 8.88
C ASN A 119 -22.01 12.23 9.88
N PHE A 120 -21.73 12.16 11.18
CA PHE A 120 -22.76 12.26 12.22
C PHE A 120 -23.44 13.64 12.23
N SER A 121 -22.69 14.72 12.02
CA SER A 121 -23.25 16.07 12.01
C SER A 121 -24.29 16.28 10.92
N VAL A 122 -24.14 15.62 9.76
CA VAL A 122 -25.16 15.63 8.69
C VAL A 122 -26.30 14.67 9.02
N MET A 123 -25.99 13.45 9.45
CA MET A 123 -27.00 12.39 9.66
C MET A 123 -27.96 12.68 10.82
N GLN A 124 -27.50 13.41 11.84
CA GLN A 124 -28.35 13.79 12.97
C GLN A 124 -29.35 14.90 12.63
N GLN A 125 -29.26 15.53 11.44
CA GLN A 125 -30.20 16.57 11.02
C GLN A 125 -31.53 15.93 10.57
N GLU A 126 -32.61 16.18 11.31
CA GLU A 126 -33.95 15.66 11.00
C GLU A 126 -34.59 16.35 9.80
N ASP A 127 -34.46 17.68 9.65
CA ASP A 127 -34.97 18.43 8.50
C ASP A 127 -34.14 18.12 7.24
N PRO A 128 -34.74 17.54 6.17
CA PRO A 128 -34.03 17.27 4.92
C PRO A 128 -33.42 18.53 4.29
N THR A 129 -34.03 19.71 4.49
CA THR A 129 -33.51 20.98 3.96
C THR A 129 -32.24 21.42 4.70
N LEU A 130 -32.24 21.34 6.04
CA LEU A 130 -31.07 21.61 6.86
C LEU A 130 -29.95 20.60 6.61
N ARG A 131 -30.30 19.32 6.41
CA ARG A 131 -29.35 18.27 6.03
C ARG A 131 -28.65 18.57 4.71
N VAL A 132 -29.41 18.95 3.68
CA VAL A 132 -28.84 19.40 2.39
C VAL A 132 -27.90 20.58 2.61
N PHE A 133 -28.26 21.55 3.45
CA PHE A 133 -27.41 22.71 3.76
C PHE A 133 -26.09 22.31 4.44
N TYR A 134 -26.12 21.45 5.45
CA TYR A 134 -24.91 20.95 6.12
C TYR A 134 -23.99 20.25 5.12
N TYR A 135 -24.56 19.39 4.26
CA TYR A 135 -23.82 18.73 3.20
C TYR A 135 -23.19 19.73 2.22
N ASP A 136 -23.95 20.76 1.81
CA ASP A 136 -23.49 21.86 0.93
C ASP A 136 -22.31 22.62 1.56
N MET A 137 -22.41 22.98 2.85
CA MET A 137 -21.36 23.67 3.61
C MET A 137 -20.08 22.83 3.75
N TYR A 138 -20.20 21.53 4.00
CA TYR A 138 -19.03 20.66 4.12
C TYR A 138 -18.33 20.38 2.79
N ILE A 139 -19.04 20.42 1.66
CA ILE A 139 -18.39 20.42 0.34
C ILE A 139 -17.52 21.68 0.17
N GLN A 140 -18.04 22.85 0.55
CA GLN A 140 -17.25 24.09 0.51
C GLN A 140 -16.05 24.02 1.46
N LEU A 141 -16.23 23.49 2.67
CA LEU A 141 -15.14 23.32 3.64
C LEU A 141 -14.05 22.37 3.13
N MET A 142 -14.44 21.25 2.53
CA MET A 142 -13.53 20.30 1.87
C MET A 142 -12.69 21.01 0.80
N ASN A 143 -13.33 21.82 -0.06
CA ASN A 143 -12.65 22.59 -1.09
C ASN A 143 -11.67 23.61 -0.52
N PHE A 144 -12.07 24.33 0.54
CA PHE A 144 -11.18 25.28 1.23
C PHE A 144 -9.96 24.59 1.82
N CYS A 145 -10.13 23.41 2.46
CA CYS A 145 -9.00 22.63 2.98
C CYS A 145 -8.08 22.19 1.83
N TYR A 146 -8.64 21.67 0.73
CA TYR A 146 -7.89 21.23 -0.44
C TYR A 146 -7.06 22.37 -1.05
N LEU A 147 -7.69 23.53 -1.31
CA LEU A 147 -7.04 24.68 -1.94
C LEU A 147 -5.97 25.32 -1.03
N LYS A 148 -6.12 25.21 0.30
CA LYS A 148 -5.09 25.59 1.28
C LYS A 148 -3.94 24.58 1.41
N GLY A 149 -3.94 23.51 0.60
CA GLY A 149 -2.91 22.47 0.59
C GLY A 149 -3.12 21.35 1.62
N ASP A 150 -4.24 21.31 2.35
CA ASP A 150 -4.54 20.23 3.30
C ASP A 150 -5.29 19.06 2.62
N LEU A 151 -4.55 18.22 1.88
CA LEU A 151 -5.12 17.03 1.23
C LEU A 151 -5.60 16.01 2.28
N PHE A 152 -4.98 16.00 3.46
CA PHE A 152 -5.33 15.12 4.55
C PHE A 152 -6.71 15.46 5.13
N GLY A 153 -6.89 16.70 5.60
CA GLY A 153 -8.15 17.17 6.17
C GLY A 153 -9.28 17.18 5.15
N ALA A 154 -9.00 17.63 3.91
CA ALA A 154 -9.97 17.56 2.83
C ALA A 154 -10.38 16.12 2.51
N GLY A 155 -9.42 15.19 2.51
CA GLY A 155 -9.65 13.76 2.36
C GLY A 155 -10.55 13.18 3.45
N ALA A 156 -10.33 13.56 4.71
CA ALA A 156 -11.17 13.13 5.83
C ALA A 156 -12.62 13.62 5.70
N ILE A 157 -12.82 14.88 5.30
CA ILE A 157 -14.16 15.44 5.05
C ILE A 157 -14.82 14.70 3.89
N TYR A 158 -14.10 14.47 2.78
CA TYR A 158 -14.61 13.70 1.65
C TYR A 158 -15.06 12.29 2.07
N THR A 159 -14.23 11.56 2.83
CA THR A 159 -14.57 10.24 3.36
C THR A 159 -15.83 10.31 4.23
N GLY A 160 -15.98 11.33 5.09
CA GLY A 160 -17.17 11.52 5.91
C GLY A 160 -18.45 11.78 5.10
N LEU A 161 -18.34 12.53 3.99
CA LEU A 161 -19.45 12.84 3.09
C LEU A 161 -19.95 11.61 2.31
N ILE A 162 -19.07 10.66 1.99
CA ILE A 162 -19.43 9.42 1.27
C ILE A 162 -19.70 8.23 2.20
N ALA A 163 -19.29 8.31 3.47
CA ALA A 163 -19.43 7.22 4.43
C ALA A 163 -20.89 6.80 4.63
N ASN A 164 -21.09 5.50 4.88
CA ASN A 164 -22.38 4.89 5.22
C ASN A 164 -23.50 5.19 4.22
N ASN A 165 -23.13 5.43 2.95
CA ASN A 165 -24.04 5.82 1.88
C ASN A 165 -24.84 7.09 2.21
N LEU A 166 -24.25 8.02 2.98
CA LEU A 166 -24.81 9.35 3.24
C LEU A 166 -25.29 10.06 1.96
N PRO A 167 -24.59 9.99 0.80
CA PRO A 167 -25.07 10.57 -0.46
C PRO A 167 -26.49 10.16 -0.86
N ASN A 168 -26.93 8.95 -0.51
CA ASN A 168 -28.27 8.44 -0.84
C ASN A 168 -29.38 9.11 -0.01
N SER A 169 -29.00 9.85 1.02
CA SER A 169 -29.88 10.53 1.97
C SER A 169 -29.97 12.04 1.72
N ILE A 170 -29.35 12.53 0.64
CA ILE A 170 -29.26 13.94 0.25
C ILE A 170 -29.99 14.15 -1.08
N ASP A 171 -30.85 15.17 -1.16
CA ASP A 171 -31.43 15.60 -2.44
C ASP A 171 -30.40 16.41 -3.23
N TRP A 172 -29.63 15.71 -4.06
CA TRP A 172 -28.59 16.31 -4.91
C TRP A 172 -29.11 17.46 -5.79
N LYS A 173 -30.40 17.46 -6.17
CA LYS A 173 -30.97 18.54 -6.98
C LYS A 173 -31.17 19.83 -6.19
N LYS A 174 -31.06 19.76 -4.86
CA LYS A 174 -31.24 20.88 -3.93
C LYS A 174 -29.93 21.44 -3.39
N LEU A 175 -28.80 20.83 -3.72
CA LEU A 175 -27.48 21.42 -3.51
C LEU A 175 -27.25 22.63 -4.42
N SER A 176 -26.38 23.54 -4.00
CA SER A 176 -25.89 24.61 -4.86
C SER A 176 -25.27 24.08 -6.16
N SER A 177 -25.27 24.89 -7.22
CA SER A 177 -24.49 24.58 -8.44
C SER A 177 -23.00 24.46 -8.15
N GLU A 178 -22.48 25.34 -7.30
CA GLU A 178 -21.07 25.48 -6.97
C GLU A 178 -20.57 24.22 -6.27
N SER A 179 -21.24 23.77 -5.21
CA SER A 179 -20.84 22.55 -4.51
C SER A 179 -21.00 21.30 -5.36
N ARG A 180 -21.98 21.23 -6.28
CA ARG A 180 -22.08 20.08 -7.18
C ARG A 180 -20.89 19.97 -8.14
N LEU A 181 -20.42 21.11 -8.66
CA LEU A 181 -19.23 21.16 -9.51
C LEU A 181 -17.98 20.79 -8.70
N ILE A 182 -17.80 21.45 -7.55
CA ILE A 182 -16.68 21.18 -6.62
C ILE A 182 -16.63 19.70 -6.21
N PHE A 183 -17.77 19.11 -5.83
CA PHE A 183 -17.81 17.72 -5.38
C PHE A 183 -17.37 16.77 -6.50
N LYS A 184 -17.82 17.01 -7.73
CA LYS A 184 -17.42 16.19 -8.88
C LYS A 184 -15.93 16.30 -9.16
N ASP A 185 -15.39 17.52 -9.15
CA ASP A 185 -13.97 17.76 -9.45
C ASP A 185 -13.07 17.18 -8.33
N CYS A 186 -13.44 17.41 -7.06
CA CYS A 186 -12.73 16.86 -5.91
C CYS A 186 -12.82 15.33 -5.85
N GLU A 187 -13.98 14.74 -6.17
CA GLU A 187 -14.14 13.28 -6.21
C GLU A 187 -13.16 12.64 -7.21
N GLU A 188 -12.97 13.24 -8.38
CA GLU A 188 -11.99 12.74 -9.35
C GLU A 188 -10.56 12.84 -8.81
N GLN A 189 -10.21 13.94 -8.15
CA GLN A 189 -8.90 14.11 -7.52
C GLN A 189 -8.67 13.09 -6.39
N PHE A 190 -9.64 12.93 -5.48
CA PHE A 190 -9.52 11.97 -4.37
C PHE A 190 -9.48 10.53 -4.85
N LYS A 191 -10.20 10.16 -5.93
CA LYS A 191 -10.06 8.84 -6.56
C LYS A 191 -8.63 8.58 -7.03
N ARG A 192 -7.91 9.59 -7.52
CA ARG A 192 -6.49 9.46 -7.91
C ARG A 192 -5.57 9.45 -6.68
N LEU A 193 -5.82 10.30 -5.70
CA LEU A 193 -5.00 10.37 -4.48
C LEU A 193 -5.11 9.10 -3.62
N PHE A 194 -6.26 8.42 -3.62
CA PHE A 194 -6.51 7.25 -2.79
C PHE A 194 -6.37 5.90 -3.51
N ASN A 195 -6.14 5.90 -4.83
CA ASN A 195 -5.94 4.67 -5.58
C ASN A 195 -4.45 4.29 -5.57
N LEU A 196 -4.16 3.09 -5.04
CA LEU A 196 -2.81 2.54 -4.92
C LEU A 196 -1.92 2.74 -6.16
N SER A 197 -2.48 2.57 -7.37
CA SER A 197 -1.73 2.67 -8.63
C SER A 197 -1.39 4.09 -9.06
N THR A 198 -2.12 5.10 -8.55
CA THR A 198 -1.94 6.49 -8.95
C THR A 198 -1.57 7.42 -7.79
N THR A 199 -1.70 6.99 -6.52
CA THR A 199 -1.47 7.78 -5.31
C THR A 199 -0.12 8.51 -5.35
N TYR A 200 0.99 7.80 -5.59
CA TYR A 200 2.33 8.39 -5.57
C TYR A 200 2.49 9.47 -6.65
N ASN A 201 2.09 9.16 -7.88
CA ASN A 201 2.19 10.08 -9.01
C ASN A 201 1.28 11.29 -8.82
N ALA A 202 0.05 11.10 -8.33
CA ALA A 202 -0.89 12.19 -8.05
C ALA A 202 -0.34 13.17 -7.01
N HIS A 203 0.27 12.66 -5.93
CA HIS A 203 0.91 13.50 -4.93
C HIS A 203 2.14 14.23 -5.48
N THR A 204 2.97 13.54 -6.27
CA THR A 204 4.16 14.10 -6.90
C THR A 204 3.81 15.20 -7.91
N ASP A 205 2.78 14.97 -8.73
CA ASP A 205 2.29 15.93 -9.72
C ASP A 205 1.74 17.19 -9.04
N LEU A 206 0.92 17.04 -8.00
CA LEU A 206 0.42 18.18 -7.22
C LEU A 206 1.57 18.97 -6.59
N LYS A 207 2.53 18.27 -5.98
CA LYS A 207 3.71 18.90 -5.40
C LYS A 207 4.53 19.66 -6.45
N ARG A 208 4.68 19.11 -7.66
CA ARG A 208 5.39 19.77 -8.76
C ARG A 208 4.67 21.02 -9.25
N GLN A 209 3.34 20.95 -9.33
CA GLN A 209 2.47 22.02 -9.86
C GLN A 209 2.16 23.12 -8.85
N SER A 210 2.44 22.91 -7.56
CA SER A 210 2.07 23.82 -6.47
C SER A 210 3.31 24.38 -5.76
N LYS A 211 3.29 25.68 -5.45
CA LYS A 211 4.17 26.32 -4.45
C LYS A 211 3.61 26.20 -3.03
N THR A 212 2.29 25.99 -2.90
CA THR A 212 1.64 25.79 -1.60
C THR A 212 2.15 24.50 -0.97
N THR A 213 2.67 24.58 0.26
CA THR A 213 3.10 23.41 1.03
C THR A 213 1.94 22.48 1.31
N LEU A 214 2.04 21.26 0.78
CA LEU A 214 0.98 20.26 0.87
C LEU A 214 1.09 19.46 2.17
N ILE A 215 -0.04 19.14 2.79
CA ILE A 215 -0.18 18.10 3.80
C ILE A 215 -0.74 16.88 3.04
N PRO A 216 -0.02 15.76 2.96
CA PRO A 216 -0.40 14.67 2.07
C PRO A 216 -1.59 13.89 2.60
N ALA A 217 -2.29 13.18 1.71
CA ALA A 217 -3.23 12.13 2.10
C ALA A 217 -2.47 10.91 2.64
N LEU A 218 -1.98 11.05 3.89
CA LEU A 218 -1.09 10.11 4.53
C LEU A 218 -1.59 8.66 4.52
N PRO A 219 -2.88 8.34 4.78
CA PRO A 219 -3.35 6.95 4.78
C PRO A 219 -3.05 6.22 3.47
N SER A 220 -3.21 6.89 2.33
CA SER A 220 -2.95 6.31 1.01
C SER A 220 -1.46 6.17 0.73
N LEU A 221 -0.63 7.13 1.16
CA LEU A 221 0.83 7.02 1.06
C LEU A 221 1.40 5.90 1.93
N LEU A 222 0.84 5.67 3.11
CA LEU A 222 1.23 4.54 3.97
C LEU A 222 0.93 3.20 3.28
N THR A 223 -0.19 3.09 2.58
CA THR A 223 -0.49 1.90 1.76
C THR A 223 0.57 1.72 0.66
N VAL A 224 0.92 2.78 -0.09
CA VAL A 224 2.00 2.71 -1.10
C VAL A 224 3.31 2.25 -0.45
N GLN A 225 3.67 2.80 0.70
CA GLN A 225 4.88 2.41 1.45
C GLN A 225 4.89 0.92 1.80
N ILE A 226 3.75 0.37 2.25
CA ILE A 226 3.61 -1.06 2.56
C ILE A 226 3.95 -1.89 1.32
N TYR A 227 3.32 -1.60 0.18
CA TYR A 227 3.56 -2.34 -1.06
C TYR A 227 4.99 -2.19 -1.59
N THR A 228 5.56 -0.99 -1.53
CA THR A 228 6.96 -0.77 -1.92
C THR A 228 7.91 -1.56 -1.02
N LYS A 229 7.63 -1.64 0.29
CA LYS A 229 8.42 -2.43 1.22
C LYS A 229 8.22 -3.94 1.02
N ASP A 230 7.01 -4.42 0.70
CA ASP A 230 6.76 -5.81 0.24
C ASP A 230 7.61 -6.18 -0.97
N SER A 231 7.60 -5.33 -1.98
CA SER A 231 8.44 -5.56 -3.16
C SER A 231 9.92 -5.63 -2.80
N TYR A 232 10.41 -4.72 -1.94
CA TYR A 232 11.78 -4.75 -1.46
C TYR A 232 12.13 -6.02 -0.68
N ASP A 233 11.27 -6.45 0.24
CA ASP A 233 11.48 -7.65 1.06
C ASP A 233 11.54 -8.91 0.21
N ASN A 234 10.68 -9.02 -0.80
CA ASN A 234 10.70 -10.13 -1.76
C ASN A 234 12.03 -10.17 -2.53
N SER A 235 12.51 -9.02 -3.00
CA SER A 235 13.78 -8.93 -3.71
C SER A 235 14.98 -9.28 -2.85
N VAL A 236 15.00 -8.88 -1.58
CA VAL A 236 16.03 -9.31 -0.62
C VAL A 236 15.96 -10.82 -0.40
N SER A 237 14.76 -11.37 -0.20
CA SER A 237 14.56 -12.82 -0.05
C SER A 237 15.04 -13.61 -1.28
N ASP A 238 14.75 -13.11 -2.49
CA ASP A 238 15.22 -13.74 -3.73
C ASP A 238 16.73 -13.65 -3.88
N PHE A 239 17.34 -12.52 -3.52
CA PHE A 239 18.78 -12.38 -3.47
C PHE A 239 19.40 -13.42 -2.51
N GLU A 240 18.87 -13.55 -1.29
CA GLU A 240 19.35 -14.52 -0.30
C GLU A 240 19.17 -15.97 -0.77
N ARG A 241 18.06 -16.29 -1.44
CA ARG A 241 17.81 -17.60 -2.06
C ARG A 241 18.86 -17.91 -3.12
N ILE A 242 19.14 -16.98 -4.02
CA ILE A 242 20.13 -17.15 -5.10
C ILE A 242 21.53 -17.32 -4.52
N GLN A 243 21.91 -16.48 -3.56
CA GLN A 243 23.18 -16.60 -2.81
C GLN A 243 23.35 -17.98 -2.18
N HIS A 244 22.32 -18.45 -1.48
CA HIS A 244 22.37 -19.74 -0.81
C HIS A 244 22.56 -20.90 -1.81
N LYS A 245 21.82 -20.89 -2.92
CA LYS A 245 21.94 -21.92 -3.97
C LYS A 245 23.31 -21.91 -4.63
N LEU A 246 23.84 -20.74 -4.98
CA LEU A 246 25.18 -20.61 -5.56
C LEU A 246 26.26 -21.08 -4.60
N ARG A 247 26.12 -20.79 -3.30
CA ARG A 247 27.04 -21.30 -2.27
C ARG A 247 26.99 -22.82 -2.13
N GLN A 248 25.81 -23.43 -2.22
CA GLN A 248 25.67 -24.89 -2.22
C GLN A 248 26.35 -25.51 -3.43
N LEU A 249 26.09 -24.97 -4.63
CA LEU A 249 26.75 -25.40 -5.85
C LEU A 249 28.28 -25.24 -5.74
N ASP A 250 28.77 -24.12 -5.24
CA ASP A 250 30.21 -23.91 -5.03
C ASP A 250 30.80 -24.97 -4.09
N ILE A 251 30.13 -25.31 -2.98
CA ILE A 251 30.60 -26.31 -2.03
C ILE A 251 30.62 -27.71 -2.67
N GLU A 252 29.56 -28.10 -3.36
CA GLU A 252 29.45 -29.40 -4.02
C GLU A 252 30.51 -29.55 -5.11
N ASN A 253 30.64 -28.55 -5.97
CA ASN A 253 31.60 -28.51 -7.05
C ASN A 253 33.04 -28.48 -6.55
N ASN A 254 33.35 -27.73 -5.48
CA ASN A 254 34.68 -27.75 -4.85
C ASN A 254 35.00 -29.10 -4.21
N ARG A 255 34.04 -29.73 -3.51
CA ARG A 255 34.25 -31.06 -2.94
C ARG A 255 34.55 -32.08 -4.03
N PHE A 256 33.79 -32.03 -5.12
CA PHE A 256 34.00 -32.92 -6.25
C PHE A 256 35.34 -32.64 -6.94
N LEU A 257 35.66 -31.38 -7.24
CA LEU A 257 36.95 -30.99 -7.82
C LEU A 257 38.14 -31.48 -7.00
N ASN A 258 38.09 -31.33 -5.67
CA ASN A 258 39.13 -31.82 -4.77
C ASN A 258 39.26 -33.35 -4.81
N GLN A 259 38.15 -34.09 -4.97
CA GLN A 259 38.21 -35.54 -5.15
C GLN A 259 38.89 -35.89 -6.47
N LEU A 260 38.51 -35.22 -7.57
CA LEU A 260 39.09 -35.43 -8.90
C LEU A 260 40.59 -35.13 -8.93
N GLN A 261 41.03 -34.05 -8.30
CA GLN A 261 42.45 -33.67 -8.30
C GLN A 261 43.34 -34.66 -7.54
N ASN A 262 42.77 -35.38 -6.57
CA ASN A 262 43.46 -36.43 -5.81
C ASN A 262 43.30 -37.83 -6.42
N ASP A 263 42.42 -37.98 -7.42
CA ASP A 263 42.29 -39.20 -8.22
C ASP A 263 43.28 -39.12 -9.40
N HIS A 264 44.00 -40.21 -9.62
CA HIS A 264 44.96 -40.35 -10.73
C HIS A 264 44.58 -41.52 -11.64
N SER A 265 43.41 -42.10 -11.42
CA SER A 265 42.91 -43.22 -12.20
C SER A 265 42.26 -42.75 -13.51
N THR A 266 42.37 -43.57 -14.56
CA THR A 266 41.56 -43.39 -15.77
C THR A 266 40.16 -43.96 -15.55
N TRP A 267 39.14 -43.23 -15.99
CA TRP A 267 37.75 -43.67 -15.84
C TRP A 267 37.31 -44.65 -16.92
N SER A 268 36.22 -45.37 -16.64
CA SER A 268 35.51 -46.12 -17.67
C SER A 268 34.88 -45.15 -18.67
N LYS A 269 34.73 -45.58 -19.94
CA LYS A 269 34.13 -44.75 -20.98
C LYS A 269 32.73 -44.27 -20.62
N ALA A 270 31.88 -45.17 -20.09
CA ALA A 270 30.52 -44.82 -19.70
C ALA A 270 30.47 -43.76 -18.58
N TYR A 271 31.38 -43.83 -17.61
CA TYR A 271 31.42 -42.87 -16.50
C TYR A 271 31.96 -41.50 -16.94
N TYR A 272 33.01 -41.48 -17.77
CA TYR A 272 33.52 -40.26 -18.38
C TYR A 272 32.46 -39.60 -19.28
N ASP A 273 31.78 -40.37 -20.13
CA ASP A 273 30.73 -39.86 -21.02
C ASP A 273 29.57 -39.24 -20.23
N TYR A 274 29.18 -39.85 -19.09
CA TYR A 274 28.19 -39.26 -18.18
C TYR A 274 28.69 -37.95 -17.56
N MET A 275 29.91 -37.95 -17.01
CA MET A 275 30.46 -36.77 -16.34
C MET A 275 30.65 -35.58 -17.30
N SER A 276 31.13 -35.84 -18.51
CA SER A 276 31.40 -34.81 -19.52
C SER A 276 30.13 -34.31 -20.21
N ASN A 277 29.16 -35.19 -20.50
CA ASN A 277 28.01 -34.81 -21.33
C ASN A 277 26.72 -34.59 -20.54
N VAL A 278 26.65 -34.99 -19.27
CA VAL A 278 25.45 -34.84 -18.44
C VAL A 278 25.76 -33.98 -17.21
N TYR A 279 26.65 -34.43 -16.33
CA TYR A 279 26.90 -33.76 -15.05
C TYR A 279 27.44 -32.33 -15.24
N LEU A 280 28.57 -32.18 -15.95
CA LEU A 280 29.19 -30.86 -16.15
C LEU A 280 28.26 -29.86 -16.87
N PRO A 281 27.60 -30.22 -17.99
CA PRO A 281 26.61 -29.34 -18.62
C PRO A 281 25.45 -28.96 -17.70
N GLN A 282 24.94 -29.89 -16.89
CA GLN A 282 23.87 -29.61 -15.93
C GLN A 282 24.34 -28.62 -14.86
N SER A 283 25.53 -28.82 -14.27
CA SER A 283 26.11 -27.91 -13.29
C SER A 283 26.35 -26.50 -13.87
N ILE A 284 26.85 -26.40 -15.11
CA ILE A 284 27.02 -25.12 -15.81
C ILE A 284 25.65 -24.45 -16.04
N PHE A 285 24.65 -25.20 -16.49
CA PHE A 285 23.32 -24.67 -16.74
C PHE A 285 22.66 -24.13 -15.46
N GLU A 286 22.70 -24.89 -14.37
CA GLU A 286 22.13 -24.47 -13.09
C GLU A 286 22.83 -23.21 -12.55
N TYR A 287 24.17 -23.17 -12.63
CA TYR A 287 24.95 -22.02 -12.17
C TYR A 287 24.66 -20.76 -12.99
N THR A 288 24.68 -20.87 -14.32
CA THR A 288 24.44 -19.74 -15.23
C THR A 288 22.99 -19.24 -15.17
N THR A 289 22.03 -20.15 -14.94
CA THR A 289 20.63 -19.78 -14.71
C THR A 289 20.48 -18.90 -13.46
N LEU A 290 21.12 -19.28 -12.35
CA LEU A 290 21.10 -18.49 -11.11
C LEU A 290 21.81 -17.14 -11.25
N LEU A 291 22.91 -17.09 -12.00
CA LEU A 291 23.57 -15.81 -12.33
C LEU A 291 22.65 -14.89 -13.15
N ARG A 292 21.91 -15.45 -14.12
CA ARG A 292 20.94 -14.69 -14.90
C ARG A 292 19.78 -14.19 -14.03
N GLU A 293 19.24 -15.01 -13.13
CA GLU A 293 18.23 -14.60 -12.15
C GLU A 293 18.74 -13.43 -11.29
N TYR A 294 20.02 -13.47 -10.88
CA TYR A 294 20.66 -12.38 -10.13
C TYR A 294 20.80 -11.09 -10.96
N GLU A 295 21.24 -11.20 -12.21
CA GLU A 295 21.38 -10.05 -13.12
C GLU A 295 20.02 -9.40 -13.41
N GLU A 296 18.98 -10.21 -13.62
CA GLU A 296 17.61 -9.74 -13.81
C GLU A 296 17.08 -9.01 -12.56
N LEU A 297 17.35 -9.56 -11.37
CA LEU A 297 16.98 -8.97 -10.10
C LEU A 297 17.64 -7.58 -9.90
N ILE A 298 18.94 -7.44 -10.15
CA ILE A 298 19.64 -6.15 -10.09
C ILE A 298 19.09 -5.18 -11.13
N THR A 299 18.90 -5.65 -12.37
CA THR A 299 18.45 -4.77 -13.46
C THR A 299 17.07 -4.20 -13.18
N THR A 300 16.17 -5.02 -12.63
CA THR A 300 14.82 -4.61 -12.18
C THR A 300 14.87 -3.59 -11.04
N HIS A 301 15.93 -3.62 -10.23
CA HIS A 301 16.19 -2.64 -9.17
C HIS A 301 16.99 -1.42 -9.62
N GLY A 302 17.29 -1.31 -10.92
CA GLY A 302 18.10 -0.24 -11.48
C GLY A 302 19.53 -0.23 -10.92
N GLY A 303 20.00 -1.34 -10.37
CA GLY A 303 21.28 -1.47 -9.69
C GLY A 303 21.25 -2.49 -8.56
N PRO A 304 22.37 -2.62 -7.84
CA PRO A 304 22.46 -3.47 -6.67
C PRO A 304 21.42 -3.10 -5.59
N ILE A 305 20.88 -4.11 -4.89
CA ILE A 305 19.87 -3.91 -3.84
C ILE A 305 20.55 -3.36 -2.58
N ALA A 306 20.02 -2.29 -1.99
CA ALA A 306 20.57 -1.76 -0.74
C ALA A 306 20.21 -2.64 0.46
N LYS A 307 21.09 -2.70 1.48
CA LYS A 307 20.84 -3.42 2.75
C LYS A 307 19.71 -2.83 3.57
N GLN A 308 19.44 -1.55 3.39
CA GLN A 308 18.37 -0.84 4.08
C GLN A 308 17.36 -0.36 3.05
N PHE A 309 16.08 -0.59 3.35
CA PHE A 309 14.96 -0.17 2.49
C PHE A 309 15.14 1.27 2.02
N HIS A 310 15.30 2.24 2.92
CA HIS A 310 15.33 3.67 2.57
C HIS A 310 16.52 4.12 1.72
N LYS A 311 17.49 3.23 1.48
CA LYS A 311 18.65 3.43 0.63
C LYS A 311 18.49 2.74 -0.72
N ASP A 312 17.46 1.92 -0.91
CA ASP A 312 17.27 1.18 -2.16
C ASP A 312 16.75 2.09 -3.27
N LYS A 313 17.37 2.05 -4.44
CA LYS A 313 17.07 2.93 -5.58
C LYS A 313 15.60 2.92 -6.00
N ASN A 314 14.90 1.80 -5.87
CA ASN A 314 13.49 1.71 -6.22
C ASN A 314 12.57 2.37 -5.18
N SER A 315 13.03 2.48 -3.94
CA SER A 315 12.25 3.08 -2.83
C SER A 315 12.67 4.52 -2.51
N GLU A 316 13.89 4.92 -2.87
CA GLU A 316 14.47 6.24 -2.67
C GLU A 316 13.52 7.38 -3.12
N PRO A 317 12.82 7.30 -4.28
CA PRO A 317 11.88 8.35 -4.68
C PRO A 317 10.74 8.56 -3.69
N LEU A 318 10.16 7.47 -3.18
CA LEU A 318 9.07 7.53 -2.19
C LEU A 318 9.57 8.10 -0.87
N VAL A 319 10.73 7.65 -0.41
CA VAL A 319 11.37 8.10 0.83
C VAL A 319 11.71 9.58 0.76
N SER A 320 12.37 10.00 -0.33
CA SER A 320 12.72 11.40 -0.59
C SER A 320 11.48 12.29 -0.66
N PHE A 321 10.42 11.80 -1.31
CA PHE A 321 9.14 12.51 -1.36
C PHE A 321 8.58 12.76 0.05
N VAL A 322 8.53 11.71 0.89
CA VAL A 322 8.02 11.80 2.27
C VAL A 322 8.86 12.73 3.13
N GLU A 323 10.19 12.63 3.06
CA GLU A 323 11.11 13.47 3.83
C GLU A 323 11.01 14.94 3.45
N SER A 324 10.97 15.22 2.15
CA SER A 324 10.81 16.57 1.63
C SER A 324 9.47 17.16 2.09
N MET A 325 8.39 16.38 2.08
CA MET A 325 7.08 16.80 2.60
C MET A 325 7.09 17.10 4.10
N LEU A 326 7.75 16.27 4.91
CA LEU A 326 7.92 16.53 6.34
C LEU A 326 8.69 17.83 6.59
N SER A 327 9.84 17.99 5.93
CA SER A 327 10.71 19.15 6.09
C SER A 327 10.00 20.45 5.67
N GLU A 328 9.27 20.44 4.55
CA GLU A 328 8.50 21.59 4.09
C GLU A 328 7.43 21.98 5.10
N ASN A 329 6.67 21.02 5.63
CA ASN A 329 5.63 21.30 6.63
C ASN A 329 6.19 21.79 7.96
N GLN A 330 7.36 21.29 8.38
CA GLN A 330 8.07 21.79 9.55
C GLN A 330 8.50 23.25 9.36
N SER A 331 8.96 23.62 8.16
CA SER A 331 9.45 24.97 7.88
C SER A 331 8.37 26.06 7.94
N VAL A 332 7.11 25.69 7.66
CA VAL A 332 5.97 26.62 7.65
C VAL A 332 5.07 26.51 8.89
N LEU A 333 5.42 25.63 9.84
CA LEU A 333 4.63 25.40 11.04
C LEU A 333 4.63 26.66 11.92
N LYS A 334 3.44 27.26 12.10
CA LYS A 334 3.22 28.29 13.10
C LYS A 334 2.71 27.63 14.38
N VAL A 335 3.52 27.64 15.43
CA VAL A 335 3.11 27.09 16.73
C VAL A 335 2.36 28.17 17.50
N SER A 336 1.03 28.14 17.44
CA SER A 336 0.17 28.94 18.33
C SER A 336 -0.62 28.02 19.25
N PRO A 337 -0.66 28.28 20.56
CA PRO A 337 -1.35 27.40 21.52
C PRO A 337 -2.86 27.34 21.30
N PHE A 338 -3.49 28.38 20.74
CA PHE A 338 -4.95 28.52 20.68
C PHE A 338 -5.59 28.16 19.32
N GLN A 339 -4.80 27.93 18.26
CA GLN A 339 -5.34 27.81 16.89
C GLN A 339 -6.13 26.51 16.65
N ASN A 340 -5.91 25.47 17.45
CA ASN A 340 -6.44 24.13 17.19
C ASN A 340 -7.40 23.60 18.28
N GLU A 341 -7.63 24.35 19.36
CA GLU A 341 -8.38 23.85 20.53
C GLU A 341 -9.82 23.48 20.16
N ARG A 342 -10.48 24.31 19.34
CA ARG A 342 -11.88 24.11 18.94
C ARG A 342 -12.11 22.79 18.17
N ILE A 343 -11.23 22.46 17.22
CA ILE A 343 -11.37 21.22 16.45
C ILE A 343 -11.01 20.01 17.32
N VAL A 344 -9.99 20.10 18.17
CA VAL A 344 -9.60 19.02 19.09
C VAL A 344 -10.73 18.69 20.07
N GLU A 345 -11.36 19.71 20.65
CA GLU A 345 -12.51 19.52 21.55
C GLU A 345 -13.68 18.84 20.84
N MET A 346 -14.03 19.26 19.61
CA MET A 346 -15.09 18.60 18.84
C MET A 346 -14.76 17.14 18.53
N LEU A 347 -13.50 16.82 18.22
CA LEU A 347 -13.09 15.44 17.90
C LEU A 347 -13.01 14.54 19.12
N SER A 348 -12.72 15.10 20.30
CA SER A 348 -12.75 14.35 21.56
C SER A 348 -14.14 13.77 21.87
N GLU A 349 -15.20 14.40 21.36
CA GLU A 349 -16.56 13.84 21.47
C GLU A 349 -16.71 12.53 20.71
N ILE A 350 -16.07 12.40 19.54
CA ILE A 350 -16.08 11.15 18.78
C ILE A 350 -15.33 10.05 19.53
N ASP A 351 -14.21 10.39 20.18
CA ASP A 351 -13.48 9.43 21.02
C ASP A 351 -14.34 8.93 22.19
N VAL A 352 -15.10 9.83 22.83
CA VAL A 352 -16.06 9.46 23.87
C VAL A 352 -17.12 8.51 23.30
N VAL A 353 -17.74 8.84 22.16
CA VAL A 353 -18.75 7.97 21.53
C VAL A 353 -18.18 6.59 21.20
N LYS A 354 -16.97 6.53 20.62
CA LYS A 354 -16.27 5.27 20.32
C LYS A 354 -16.01 4.46 21.58
N SER A 355 -15.57 5.10 22.67
CA SER A 355 -15.26 4.42 23.94
C SER A 355 -16.48 3.82 24.63
N GLU A 356 -17.67 4.37 24.35
CA GLU A 356 -18.94 3.86 24.86
C GLU A 356 -19.51 2.71 24.01
N CYS A 357 -18.97 2.47 22.81
CA CYS A 357 -19.32 1.33 21.97
C CYS A 357 -18.53 0.08 22.37
N SER A 358 -19.19 -1.08 22.41
CA SER A 358 -18.55 -2.35 22.76
C SER A 358 -17.62 -2.90 21.66
N SER A 359 -17.78 -2.43 20.42
CA SER A 359 -16.91 -2.78 19.29
C SER A 359 -16.98 -1.71 18.18
N PRO A 360 -16.00 -1.69 17.26
CA PRO A 360 -16.05 -0.85 16.05
C PRO A 360 -17.32 -1.07 15.21
N ALA A 361 -17.75 -2.33 15.06
CA ALA A 361 -18.97 -2.66 14.32
C ALA A 361 -20.22 -2.02 14.93
N VAL A 362 -20.29 -1.89 16.26
CA VAL A 362 -21.39 -1.19 16.95
C VAL A 362 -21.33 0.31 16.68
N PHE A 363 -20.13 0.90 16.62
CA PHE A 363 -19.97 2.31 16.26
C PHE A 363 -20.42 2.58 14.82
N ASP A 364 -20.06 1.71 13.87
CA ASP A 364 -20.50 1.84 12.48
C ASP A 364 -22.02 1.68 12.36
N ASP A 365 -22.63 0.75 13.11
CA ASP A 365 -24.07 0.53 13.16
C ASP A 365 -24.86 1.75 13.69
N LEU A 366 -24.26 2.59 14.55
CA LEU A 366 -24.89 3.85 14.99
C LEU A 366 -25.22 4.77 13.81
N SER A 367 -24.30 4.87 12.84
CA SER A 367 -24.52 5.70 11.65
C SER A 367 -25.67 5.13 10.82
N TRP A 368 -25.68 3.82 10.56
CA TRP A 368 -26.74 3.15 9.82
C TRP A 368 -28.11 3.36 10.45
N LYS A 369 -28.21 3.18 11.76
CA LYS A 369 -29.45 3.44 12.51
C LYS A 369 -29.91 4.88 12.37
N LEU A 370 -29.02 5.86 12.55
CA LEU A 370 -29.36 7.27 12.34
C LEU A 370 -29.89 7.53 10.94
N ARG A 371 -29.28 6.91 9.91
CA ARG A 371 -29.75 7.01 8.53
C ARG A 371 -31.18 6.49 8.39
N GLU A 372 -31.45 5.31 8.93
CA GLU A 372 -32.78 4.68 8.82
C GLU A 372 -33.87 5.48 9.51
N MET A 373 -33.57 6.20 10.59
CA MET A 373 -34.58 7.02 11.27
C MET A 373 -34.73 8.40 10.63
N ASN A 374 -33.63 9.12 10.42
CA ASN A 374 -33.68 10.52 10.00
C ASN A 374 -33.77 10.67 8.48
N CYS A 375 -33.20 9.74 7.72
CA CYS A 375 -32.97 9.94 6.29
C CYS A 375 -33.97 9.25 5.36
N THR A 376 -35.16 8.91 5.85
CA THR A 376 -36.23 8.25 5.09
C THR A 376 -37.01 9.20 4.18
N VAL A 377 -36.99 10.50 4.45
CA VAL A 377 -37.67 11.52 3.63
C VAL A 377 -36.64 12.37 2.89
N VAL A 378 -36.55 12.18 1.58
CA VAL A 378 -35.51 12.82 0.73
C VAL A 378 -35.92 14.21 0.23
N LYS A 379 -37.20 14.59 0.29
CA LYS A 379 -37.65 15.84 -0.35
C LYS A 379 -37.34 17.07 0.50
N ALA A 380 -36.18 17.67 0.27
CA ALA A 380 -35.82 18.97 0.82
C ALA A 380 -36.57 20.12 0.12
N LYS A 381 -36.81 21.22 0.85
CA LYS A 381 -37.28 22.46 0.24
C LYS A 381 -36.17 23.07 -0.64
N SER A 382 -36.53 24.03 -1.50
CA SER A 382 -35.56 24.67 -2.39
C SER A 382 -34.59 25.57 -1.62
N ILE A 383 -33.41 25.04 -1.28
CA ILE A 383 -32.32 25.81 -0.64
C ILE A 383 -31.15 26.12 -1.59
N GLY A 384 -30.83 25.22 -2.53
CA GLY A 384 -29.69 25.36 -3.45
C GLY A 384 -29.65 26.68 -4.23
N GLY A 385 -30.81 27.21 -4.65
CA GLY A 385 -30.89 28.50 -5.34
C GLY A 385 -30.60 29.73 -4.45
N TYR A 386 -30.61 29.56 -3.12
CA TYR A 386 -30.18 30.57 -2.16
C TYR A 386 -28.70 30.41 -1.84
N THR A 387 -28.24 29.19 -1.50
CA THR A 387 -26.82 28.90 -1.23
C THR A 387 -25.96 29.24 -2.43
N SER A 388 -26.39 28.93 -3.66
CA SER A 388 -25.65 29.30 -4.88
C SER A 388 -25.35 30.78 -5.01
N LYS A 389 -26.28 31.66 -4.61
CA LYS A 389 -26.06 33.10 -4.69
C LYS A 389 -25.06 33.60 -3.66
N ILE A 390 -24.88 32.86 -2.58
CA ILE A 390 -23.88 33.14 -1.56
C ILE A 390 -22.54 32.57 -2.00
N PHE A 391 -22.51 31.30 -2.41
CA PHE A 391 -21.30 30.55 -2.75
C PHE A 391 -20.62 31.04 -4.02
N ALA A 392 -21.38 31.53 -5.01
CA ALA A 392 -20.80 32.13 -6.21
C ALA A 392 -20.00 33.43 -5.93
N ASN A 393 -20.15 34.02 -4.74
CA ASN A 393 -19.45 35.24 -4.33
C ASN A 393 -18.42 34.98 -3.22
N LEU A 394 -18.14 33.72 -2.87
CA LEU A 394 -17.08 33.41 -1.93
C LEU A 394 -15.72 33.68 -2.57
N GLU A 395 -14.80 34.20 -1.78
CA GLU A 395 -13.41 34.36 -2.17
C GLU A 395 -12.70 33.05 -1.83
N THR A 396 -12.68 32.14 -2.81
CA THR A 396 -12.05 30.82 -2.63
C THR A 396 -10.53 30.95 -2.50
N PRO A 397 -9.88 30.24 -1.58
CA PRO A 397 -8.43 30.22 -1.49
C PRO A 397 -7.80 29.74 -2.81
N ASP A 398 -6.65 30.29 -3.18
CA ASP A 398 -5.90 29.83 -4.34
C ASP A 398 -4.74 28.92 -3.92
N MET A 399 -4.61 27.78 -4.59
CA MET A 399 -3.39 26.98 -4.51
C MET A 399 -2.34 27.64 -5.43
N GLU A 400 -1.34 28.29 -4.84
CA GLU A 400 -0.28 28.96 -5.60
C GLU A 400 0.39 27.96 -6.54
N LYS A 401 0.34 28.23 -7.85
CA LYS A 401 0.93 27.35 -8.86
C LYS A 401 2.42 27.59 -9.01
N ASN A 402 3.16 26.51 -9.25
CA ASN A 402 4.53 26.59 -9.66
C ASN A 402 4.59 26.92 -11.16
N LEU A 403 5.21 28.06 -11.50
CA LEU A 403 5.40 28.52 -12.87
C LEU A 403 6.81 28.19 -13.40
N ASP A 404 7.66 27.56 -12.58
CA ASP A 404 9.02 27.22 -12.97
C ASP A 404 9.03 25.91 -13.78
N GLU A 405 9.51 25.98 -15.03
CA GLU A 405 9.46 24.87 -16.00
C GLU A 405 10.39 23.69 -15.69
N ASN A 406 11.24 23.74 -14.66
CA ASN A 406 12.21 22.67 -14.39
C ASN A 406 12.56 22.54 -12.89
N PRO A 407 11.99 21.56 -12.17
CA PRO A 407 12.51 21.23 -10.84
C PRO A 407 13.91 20.63 -10.98
N LYS A 408 14.87 21.15 -10.20
CA LYS A 408 16.20 20.56 -10.11
C LYS A 408 16.07 19.13 -9.52
N PRO A 409 16.71 18.13 -10.13
CA PRO A 409 16.75 16.79 -9.54
C PRO A 409 17.41 16.87 -8.17
N VAL A 410 16.85 16.15 -7.19
CA VAL A 410 17.45 15.95 -5.87
C VAL A 410 18.81 15.28 -6.08
N HIS A 411 19.84 15.77 -5.40
CA HIS A 411 21.17 15.17 -5.45
C HIS A 411 21.10 13.74 -4.89
N ILE A 412 21.39 12.76 -5.75
CA ILE A 412 21.55 11.36 -5.35
C ILE A 412 22.95 11.23 -4.77
N GLU A 413 23.06 10.97 -3.47
CA GLU A 413 24.32 10.54 -2.87
C GLU A 413 24.61 9.11 -3.32
N GLU A 414 25.79 8.88 -3.91
CA GLU A 414 26.23 7.53 -4.27
C GLU A 414 26.43 6.70 -2.99
N LEU A 415 25.71 5.57 -2.91
CA LEU A 415 25.83 4.62 -1.81
C LEU A 415 27.22 4.00 -1.78
N GLN A 416 27.82 3.91 -0.60
CA GLN A 416 29.08 3.20 -0.42
C GLN A 416 28.89 1.70 -0.68
N SER A 417 29.92 1.05 -1.22
CA SER A 417 29.89 -0.37 -1.61
C SER A 417 29.45 -1.33 -0.51
N ASP A 418 29.70 -0.97 0.75
CA ASP A 418 29.46 -1.83 1.92
C ASP A 418 27.98 -1.81 2.36
N ASP A 419 27.19 -0.85 1.89
CA ASP A 419 25.76 -0.69 2.19
C ASP A 419 24.84 -1.51 1.26
N VAL A 420 25.42 -2.37 0.43
CA VAL A 420 24.76 -3.00 -0.71
C VAL A 420 24.86 -4.53 -0.64
N TYR A 421 23.82 -5.23 -1.11
CA TYR A 421 23.84 -6.67 -1.35
C TYR A 421 24.62 -6.98 -2.64
N GLN A 422 25.72 -7.72 -2.50
CA GLN A 422 26.58 -8.11 -3.62
C GLN A 422 26.73 -9.62 -3.71
N LEU A 423 26.76 -10.12 -4.94
CA LEU A 423 27.00 -11.53 -5.19
C LEU A 423 28.49 -11.84 -5.05
N HIS A 424 28.85 -12.62 -4.04
CA HIS A 424 30.24 -12.98 -3.76
C HIS A 424 30.56 -14.41 -4.21
N HIS A 425 30.51 -14.66 -5.52
CA HIS A 425 30.79 -15.98 -6.09
C HIS A 425 31.63 -15.91 -7.37
N SER A 426 32.66 -16.76 -7.46
CA SER A 426 33.55 -16.88 -8.62
C SER A 426 33.37 -18.21 -9.36
N GLY A 427 32.22 -18.88 -9.23
CA GLY A 427 32.07 -20.28 -9.64
C GLY A 427 32.17 -20.54 -11.14
N MET A 428 32.14 -19.52 -12.00
CA MET A 428 32.54 -19.70 -13.41
C MET A 428 34.01 -20.13 -13.55
N LYS A 429 34.89 -19.70 -12.63
CA LYS A 429 36.26 -20.21 -12.55
C LYS A 429 36.25 -21.67 -12.10
N LEU A 430 35.44 -22.00 -11.10
CA LEU A 430 35.30 -23.36 -10.58
C LEU A 430 34.76 -24.33 -11.64
N MET A 431 33.81 -23.90 -12.47
CA MET A 431 33.29 -24.71 -13.58
C MET A 431 34.37 -25.04 -14.62
N ARG A 432 35.26 -24.08 -14.94
CA ARG A 432 36.40 -24.32 -15.84
C ARG A 432 37.44 -25.25 -15.24
N GLU A 433 37.69 -25.13 -13.94
CA GLU A 433 38.59 -26.03 -13.22
C GLU A 433 38.03 -27.46 -13.17
N LEU A 434 36.72 -27.61 -13.00
CA LEU A 434 36.02 -28.90 -13.09
C LEU A 434 36.08 -29.50 -14.49
N GLU A 435 35.83 -28.72 -15.53
CA GLU A 435 35.96 -29.15 -16.93
C GLU A 435 37.35 -29.74 -17.19
N GLN A 436 38.39 -29.00 -16.79
CA GLN A 436 39.78 -29.44 -16.96
C GLN A 436 40.09 -30.71 -16.13
N ALA A 437 39.57 -30.80 -14.91
CA ALA A 437 39.77 -31.98 -14.06
C ALA A 437 39.09 -33.23 -14.64
N ILE A 438 37.88 -33.11 -15.19
CA ILE A 438 37.15 -34.20 -15.85
C ILE A 438 37.92 -34.66 -17.10
N GLU A 439 38.45 -33.73 -17.91
CA GLU A 439 39.20 -34.08 -19.13
C GLU A 439 40.47 -34.88 -18.83
N ASN A 440 41.13 -34.63 -17.69
CA ASN A 440 42.31 -35.39 -17.28
C ASN A 440 42.03 -36.89 -17.01
N HIS A 441 40.77 -37.26 -16.78
CA HIS A 441 40.35 -38.64 -16.51
C HIS A 441 39.87 -39.38 -17.77
N LYS A 442 39.98 -38.76 -18.94
CA LYS A 442 39.57 -39.33 -20.22
C LYS A 442 40.18 -40.72 -20.45
N PRO A 443 39.36 -41.73 -20.82
CA PRO A 443 39.86 -43.07 -21.09
C PRO A 443 40.94 -43.04 -22.17
N LYS A 444 42.09 -43.67 -21.90
CA LYS A 444 43.15 -43.82 -22.90
C LYS A 444 42.66 -44.77 -23.99
N VAL A 445 42.71 -44.32 -25.25
CA VAL A 445 42.44 -45.18 -26.41
C VAL A 445 43.54 -46.22 -26.50
N ILE A 446 43.27 -47.46 -26.07
CA ILE A 446 44.17 -48.59 -26.32
C ILE A 446 43.88 -49.07 -27.74
N TYR A 447 44.69 -48.65 -28.71
CA TYR A 447 44.75 -49.33 -30.00
C TYR A 447 45.39 -50.70 -29.79
N HIS A 448 44.58 -51.74 -29.62
CA HIS A 448 45.05 -53.11 -29.82
C HIS A 448 45.29 -53.32 -31.31
N CYS A 449 46.53 -53.11 -31.76
CA CYS A 449 46.99 -53.72 -32.99
C CYS A 449 46.81 -55.24 -32.86
N SER A 450 46.03 -55.82 -33.76
CA SER A 450 45.83 -57.25 -33.91
C SER A 450 47.16 -58.02 -33.96
N GLY A 451 47.41 -58.82 -32.95
CA GLY A 451 48.48 -59.81 -32.92
C GLY A 451 48.00 -61.03 -32.16
N GLU A 452 47.73 -62.11 -32.88
CA GLU A 452 47.42 -63.43 -32.34
C GLU A 452 48.50 -63.88 -31.34
N ALA A 453 48.09 -64.39 -30.17
CA ALA A 453 48.73 -65.56 -29.53
C ALA A 453 47.99 -66.03 -28.26
N SER A 454 47.36 -67.20 -28.40
CA SER A 454 47.26 -68.32 -27.45
C SER A 454 46.94 -68.07 -25.96
N TYR A 455 45.73 -68.53 -25.61
CA TYR A 455 45.31 -68.96 -24.27
C TYR A 455 46.21 -70.07 -23.69
N GLY A 456 46.43 -70.05 -22.37
CA GLY A 456 46.62 -71.29 -21.60
C GLY A 456 47.45 -71.20 -20.31
N PHE A 457 46.78 -71.04 -19.16
CA PHE A 457 47.13 -71.57 -17.83
C PHE A 457 45.83 -71.44 -17.03
N PHE A 458 44.89 -72.40 -17.05
CA PHE A 458 44.89 -73.57 -16.17
C PHE A 458 44.11 -74.73 -16.78
N ARG A 459 44.70 -75.91 -16.64
CA ARG A 459 44.14 -77.24 -16.90
C ARG A 459 43.65 -77.80 -15.55
N GLU A 460 42.57 -78.58 -15.60
CA GLU A 460 42.06 -79.52 -14.58
C GLU A 460 41.15 -79.01 -13.44
N ALA A 461 39.83 -79.15 -13.69
CA ALA A 461 38.98 -79.99 -12.86
C ALA A 461 37.81 -80.54 -13.68
N ARG A 462 37.94 -81.77 -14.21
CA ARG A 462 36.81 -82.59 -14.64
C ARG A 462 36.15 -83.19 -13.40
N ARG A 463 34.84 -82.97 -13.20
CA ARG A 463 33.86 -84.04 -12.87
C ARG A 463 32.41 -83.51 -12.82
N LYS A 464 31.59 -84.11 -13.70
CA LYS A 464 30.14 -84.42 -13.60
C LYS A 464 29.21 -83.23 -13.30
N GLY A 465 28.37 -82.74 -14.21
CA GLY A 465 27.59 -83.44 -15.23
C GLY A 465 26.12 -83.34 -14.86
N ARG A 466 25.38 -82.48 -15.55
CA ARG A 466 23.98 -82.70 -15.96
C ARG A 466 23.60 -81.67 -17.01
N ASN A 467 23.32 -82.21 -18.19
CA ASN A 467 22.67 -81.55 -19.31
C ASN A 467 21.43 -80.80 -18.85
N LEU A 468 21.23 -79.58 -19.35
CA LEU A 468 19.91 -79.13 -19.82
C LEU A 468 20.13 -78.17 -20.99
N ASN A 469 19.69 -78.67 -22.14
CA ASN A 469 19.42 -78.09 -23.45
C ASN A 469 19.45 -76.56 -23.57
N LEU A 470 20.24 -76.11 -24.55
CA LEU A 470 19.95 -74.91 -25.33
C LEU A 470 18.81 -75.25 -26.30
N GLU A 471 17.65 -74.66 -26.09
CA GLU A 471 16.72 -74.34 -27.17
C GLU A 471 16.47 -72.81 -27.17
N PRO A 472 16.36 -72.20 -28.36
CA PRO A 472 16.29 -70.77 -28.57
C PRO A 472 14.84 -70.27 -28.44
N MET A 473 14.64 -69.01 -28.08
CA MET A 473 13.42 -68.32 -28.49
C MET A 473 13.60 -66.81 -28.51
N ASP A 474 12.98 -66.23 -29.52
CA ASP A 474 13.20 -64.91 -30.07
C ASP A 474 13.01 -63.75 -29.08
N VAL A 475 13.81 -62.70 -29.28
CA VAL A 475 13.56 -61.38 -28.71
C VAL A 475 12.43 -60.76 -29.52
N GLU A 476 11.21 -60.79 -28.98
CA GLU A 476 10.13 -59.92 -29.47
C GLU A 476 10.53 -58.46 -29.21
N VAL A 477 10.65 -57.71 -30.31
CA VAL A 477 10.63 -56.26 -30.32
C VAL A 477 9.23 -55.81 -29.89
N MET A 478 9.13 -55.02 -28.83
CA MET A 478 7.96 -54.18 -28.60
C MET A 478 8.29 -52.75 -28.98
N ASP A 479 7.64 -52.32 -30.07
CA ASP A 479 7.60 -50.95 -30.53
C ASP A 479 6.79 -50.06 -29.57
N VAL A 480 7.29 -48.82 -29.54
CA VAL A 480 6.74 -47.51 -29.15
C VAL A 480 5.22 -47.40 -29.03
N ASP A 481 4.74 -46.74 -27.97
CA ASP A 481 3.57 -45.88 -28.08
C ASP A 481 3.90 -44.44 -27.64
N VAL A 482 3.74 -43.55 -28.62
CA VAL A 482 3.59 -42.10 -28.48
C VAL A 482 2.31 -41.86 -27.67
N MET A 483 2.35 -40.99 -26.66
CA MET A 483 1.12 -40.37 -26.18
C MET A 483 1.20 -38.86 -26.25
N ASP A 484 0.20 -38.37 -26.99
CA ASP A 484 -0.12 -37.00 -27.33
C ASP A 484 -0.44 -36.11 -26.12
N TYR A 485 -0.27 -34.80 -26.35
CA TYR A 485 -0.78 -33.73 -25.50
C TYR A 485 -2.30 -33.80 -25.39
N ASP A 486 -2.83 -33.71 -24.16
CA ASP A 486 -4.23 -33.36 -23.93
C ASP A 486 -4.31 -32.01 -23.18
N GLU A 487 -4.95 -31.05 -23.84
CA GLU A 487 -4.95 -29.62 -23.56
C GLU A 487 -6.07 -29.20 -22.58
N ASN A 488 -6.41 -30.03 -21.58
CA ASN A 488 -7.61 -29.82 -20.75
C ASN A 488 -7.43 -29.75 -19.22
N ASP A 489 -6.21 -29.74 -18.68
CA ASP A 489 -6.00 -29.60 -17.21
C ASP A 489 -5.82 -28.15 -16.71
N LEU A 490 -6.21 -27.15 -17.51
CA LEU A 490 -6.15 -25.72 -17.16
C LEU A 490 -7.50 -25.11 -16.72
N ARG A 491 -8.46 -25.93 -16.26
CA ARG A 491 -9.74 -25.43 -15.71
C ARG A 491 -10.16 -26.23 -14.49
N ASP A 492 -9.63 -25.87 -13.33
CA ASP A 492 -10.39 -25.71 -12.07
C ASP A 492 -9.43 -25.51 -10.90
N GLN A 493 -9.12 -24.25 -10.60
CA GLN A 493 -8.77 -23.80 -9.25
C GLN A 493 -8.88 -22.27 -9.14
N THR A 494 -10.08 -21.76 -9.43
CA THR A 494 -10.50 -20.43 -8.99
C THR A 494 -11.05 -20.57 -7.57
N LEU A 495 -10.20 -20.48 -6.56
CA LEU A 495 -10.66 -20.23 -5.19
C LEU A 495 -10.92 -18.73 -5.04
N MET A 496 -12.21 -18.39 -4.94
CA MET A 496 -12.68 -17.09 -4.47
C MET A 496 -12.07 -16.80 -3.09
N ILE A 497 -11.32 -15.70 -3.01
CA ILE A 497 -11.17 -14.97 -1.75
C ILE A 497 -12.36 -14.02 -1.70
N THR A 498 -13.36 -14.37 -0.90
CA THR A 498 -14.43 -13.45 -0.48
C THR A 498 -13.85 -12.37 0.43
N VAL A 499 -14.33 -11.15 0.14
CA VAL A 499 -14.16 -9.86 0.83
C VAL A 499 -14.37 -9.95 2.34
#